data_AF-A0A3D4C2J3-F1
#
_entry.id   AF-A0A3D4C2J3-F1
#
_cell.length_a   1.000
_cell.length_b   1.000
_cell.length_c   1.000
_cell.angle_alpha   90.00
_cell.angle_beta   90.00
_cell.angle_gamma   90.00
#
_symmetry.space_group_name_H-M   'P 1'
#
loop_
_entity.id
_entity.type
_entity.pdbx_description
1 polymer ?
#
loop_
_entity_poly.entity_id
_entity_poly.type
_entity_poly.pdbx_seq_one_letter_code
_entity_poly.pdbx_strand_id
1 'polypeptide(L)'
;MRLKMSKNNKFYLNNPEEPSVHSLRDKLHKALAKEEFIVEIPITEDEIIEITESSNGAKLKKVSIEKLNYSDDKSKVDRIWKINLEKEIEKEIFGISAKNKTPECAILVLQKYEIENKISYKLNILLIELKSSISNQDLRPIGEKFQCAMSRIYMLLVLNNHLNLTKGYSKEEIHIDFKGILFYQNFSDKSKFTEKNNEKLYSQMYDILRTPGKSHLLTCRTILRDQDKINIKCFCQQDEEIRISLESLLSK
;
A
#
# COMPACT_ATOMS: atom_id res chain seq x y z
N MET A 1 32.22 -18.05 -8.56
CA MET A 1 32.18 -19.06 -7.49
C MET A 1 30.72 -19.52 -7.32
N ARG A 2 30.37 -20.75 -7.76
CA ARG A 2 28.99 -21.27 -7.69
C ARG A 2 28.74 -21.83 -6.30
N LEU A 3 27.82 -21.24 -5.53
CA LEU A 3 27.37 -21.79 -4.25
C LEU A 3 26.65 -23.13 -4.49
N LYS A 4 27.25 -24.23 -4.03
CA LYS A 4 26.61 -25.55 -3.94
C LYS A 4 25.43 -25.43 -2.98
N MET A 5 24.21 -25.53 -3.49
CA MET A 5 23.03 -25.69 -2.64
C MET A 5 23.06 -27.08 -1.99
N SER A 6 23.09 -27.10 -0.66
CA SER A 6 22.93 -28.30 0.17
C SER A 6 21.60 -29.00 -0.14
N LYS A 7 21.61 -30.34 -0.21
CA LYS A 7 20.44 -31.20 -0.50
C LYS A 7 19.36 -31.19 0.59
N ASN A 8 19.57 -30.51 1.72
CA ASN A 8 18.58 -30.33 2.78
C ASN A 8 18.17 -28.86 2.87
N ASN A 9 17.03 -28.51 2.27
CA ASN A 9 16.41 -27.17 2.40
C ASN A 9 15.79 -26.98 3.79
N LYS A 10 16.59 -26.98 4.84
CA LYS A 10 16.13 -26.48 6.15
C LYS A 10 16.06 -24.96 6.09
N PHE A 11 14.89 -24.41 6.37
CA PHE A 11 14.70 -22.98 6.55
C PHE A 11 14.76 -22.65 8.04
N TYR A 12 15.62 -21.71 8.40
CA TYR A 12 15.67 -21.14 9.75
C TYR A 12 14.97 -19.79 9.74
N LEU A 13 14.14 -19.52 10.73
CA LEU A 13 13.49 -18.22 10.89
C LEU A 13 14.52 -17.13 11.14
N ASN A 14 15.46 -17.40 12.06
CA ASN A 14 16.69 -16.65 12.33
C ASN A 14 17.80 -17.67 12.67
N ASN A 15 19.08 -17.34 12.40
CA ASN A 15 20.23 -18.14 12.84
C ASN A 15 21.27 -17.20 13.50
N PRO A 16 21.17 -16.94 14.81
CA PRO A 16 22.05 -15.99 15.49
C PRO A 16 23.50 -16.48 15.58
N GLU A 17 23.75 -17.78 15.46
CA GLU A 17 25.09 -18.38 15.58
C GLU A 17 25.85 -18.38 14.23
N GLU A 18 25.14 -18.41 13.10
CA GLU A 18 25.74 -18.30 11.75
C GLU A 18 25.01 -17.25 10.89
N PRO A 19 25.38 -15.96 10.99
CA PRO A 19 24.77 -14.87 10.22
C PRO A 19 24.92 -15.00 8.69
N SER A 20 25.84 -15.86 8.23
CA SER A 20 26.09 -16.14 6.81
C SER A 20 25.05 -17.08 6.19
N VAL A 21 24.27 -17.80 7.00
CA VAL A 21 23.18 -18.67 6.53
C VAL A 21 21.95 -17.80 6.25
N HIS A 22 21.58 -17.67 4.97
CA HIS A 22 20.42 -16.89 4.56
C HIS A 22 19.15 -17.33 5.31
N SER A 23 18.59 -16.42 6.11
CA SER A 23 17.32 -16.62 6.82
C SER A 23 16.17 -16.85 5.83
N LEU A 24 15.11 -17.52 6.27
CA LEU A 24 13.87 -17.65 5.47
C LEU A 24 13.36 -16.27 5.03
N ARG A 25 13.48 -15.27 5.91
CA ARG A 25 13.07 -13.88 5.66
C ARG A 25 13.82 -13.25 4.50
N ASP A 26 15.14 -13.34 4.50
CA ASP A 26 15.97 -12.79 3.41
C ASP A 26 15.70 -13.51 2.09
N LYS A 27 15.52 -14.83 2.12
CA LYS A 27 15.18 -15.60 0.93
C LYS A 27 13.82 -15.20 0.37
N LEU A 28 12.81 -15.03 1.24
CA LEU A 28 11.48 -14.59 0.84
C LEU A 28 11.52 -13.18 0.27
N HIS A 29 12.18 -12.23 0.94
CA HIS A 29 12.30 -10.86 0.45
C HIS A 29 12.99 -10.79 -0.91
N LYS A 30 14.10 -11.53 -1.10
CA LYS A 30 14.78 -11.64 -2.40
C LYS A 30 13.91 -12.29 -3.46
N ALA A 31 13.07 -13.27 -3.11
CA ALA A 31 12.13 -13.89 -4.04
C ALA A 31 11.04 -12.89 -4.46
N LEU A 32 10.41 -12.19 -3.51
CA LEU A 32 9.40 -11.17 -3.80
C LEU A 32 9.96 -10.01 -4.65
N ALA A 33 11.22 -9.60 -4.41
CA ALA A 33 11.89 -8.58 -5.21
C ALA A 33 12.20 -9.06 -6.64
N LYS A 34 12.62 -10.31 -6.82
CA LYS A 34 12.86 -10.91 -8.16
C LYS A 34 11.59 -10.99 -8.99
N GLU A 35 10.47 -11.27 -8.34
CA GLU A 35 9.15 -11.27 -8.97
C GLU A 35 8.59 -9.84 -9.08
N GLU A 36 9.37 -8.80 -8.75
CA GLU A 36 9.00 -7.37 -8.69
C GLU A 36 7.65 -7.14 -7.99
N PHE A 37 7.33 -7.99 -7.02
CA PHE A 37 6.16 -7.84 -6.18
C PHE A 37 6.35 -6.66 -5.22
N ILE A 38 7.59 -6.45 -4.77
CA ILE A 38 8.04 -5.29 -3.98
C ILE A 38 9.27 -4.71 -4.67
N VAL A 39 9.21 -3.42 -5.01
CA VAL A 39 10.31 -2.69 -5.65
C VAL A 39 10.62 -1.43 -4.84
N GLU A 40 11.90 -1.18 -4.55
CA GLU A 40 12.35 0.10 -4.00
C GLU A 40 12.45 1.11 -5.14
N ILE A 41 11.77 2.24 -4.99
CA ILE A 41 11.69 3.29 -6.00
C ILE A 41 12.76 4.34 -5.68
N PRO A 42 13.64 4.70 -6.63
CA PRO A 42 14.61 5.78 -6.44
C PRO A 42 13.92 7.11 -6.09
N ILE A 43 14.52 7.89 -5.20
CA ILE A 43 14.02 9.22 -4.84
C ILE A 43 14.80 10.26 -5.63
N THR A 44 14.37 10.51 -6.86
CA THR A 44 14.93 11.53 -7.76
C THR A 44 13.82 12.48 -8.24
N GLU A 45 14.19 13.59 -8.88
CA GLU A 45 13.23 14.60 -9.37
C GLU A 45 12.37 14.07 -10.53
N ASP A 46 12.97 13.25 -11.40
CA ASP A 46 12.33 12.75 -12.63
C ASP A 46 11.62 11.41 -12.47
N GLU A 47 11.79 10.72 -11.34
CA GLU A 47 11.17 9.42 -11.12
C GLU A 47 9.66 9.57 -10.93
N ILE A 48 8.89 8.71 -11.61
CA ILE A 48 7.43 8.69 -11.56
C ILE A 48 6.98 7.28 -11.21
N ILE A 49 6.07 7.17 -10.23
CA ILE A 49 5.39 5.90 -9.96
C ILE A 49 4.14 5.82 -10.81
N GLU A 50 4.13 4.90 -11.77
CA GLU A 50 2.93 4.62 -12.58
C GLU A 50 2.12 3.47 -11.99
N ILE A 51 0.80 3.64 -11.94
CA ILE A 51 -0.17 2.65 -11.52
C ILE A 51 -1.18 2.52 -12.65
N THR A 52 -1.25 1.34 -13.26
CA THR A 52 -2.11 1.06 -14.40
C THR A 52 -3.28 0.18 -13.98
N GLU A 53 -4.46 0.50 -14.47
CA GLU A 53 -5.63 -0.37 -14.36
C GLU A 53 -5.44 -1.58 -15.29
N SER A 54 -5.72 -2.78 -14.77
CA SER A 54 -5.43 -4.03 -15.50
C SER A 54 -6.51 -4.40 -16.51
N SER A 55 -7.69 -3.78 -16.42
CA SER A 55 -8.83 -4.07 -17.29
C SER A 55 -8.76 -3.32 -18.63
N ASN A 56 -8.75 -4.05 -19.74
CA ASN A 56 -8.73 -3.50 -21.11
C ASN A 56 -9.91 -2.56 -21.44
N GLY A 57 -11.01 -2.62 -20.70
CA GLY A 57 -12.19 -1.75 -20.87
C GLY A 57 -12.22 -0.53 -19.94
N ALA A 58 -11.19 -0.33 -19.14
CA ALA A 58 -11.14 0.78 -18.20
C ALA A 58 -10.95 2.12 -18.92
N LYS A 59 -11.74 3.10 -18.48
CA LYS A 59 -11.62 4.49 -18.90
C LYS A 59 -10.53 5.24 -18.12
N LEU A 60 -10.47 5.05 -16.80
CA LEU A 60 -9.30 5.45 -16.02
C LEU A 60 -8.23 4.37 -16.23
N LYS A 61 -7.20 4.71 -17.00
CA LYS A 61 -6.14 3.78 -17.41
C LYS A 61 -4.94 3.85 -16.49
N LYS A 62 -4.58 5.05 -16.03
CA LYS A 62 -3.31 5.26 -15.34
C LYS A 62 -3.38 6.38 -14.31
N VAL A 63 -2.62 6.21 -13.24
CA VAL A 63 -2.23 7.27 -12.31
C VAL A 63 -0.70 7.36 -12.29
N SER A 64 -0.18 8.56 -12.47
CA SER A 64 1.25 8.89 -12.39
C SER A 64 1.50 9.74 -11.17
N ILE A 65 2.31 9.24 -10.24
CA ILE A 65 2.67 9.95 -9.01
C ILE A 65 4.06 10.56 -9.19
N GLU A 66 4.12 11.88 -9.10
CA GLU A 66 5.29 12.70 -9.41
C GLU A 66 5.85 13.35 -8.13
N LYS A 67 7.01 14.00 -8.25
CA LYS A 67 7.66 14.76 -7.16
C LYS A 67 7.92 13.88 -5.92
N LEU A 68 8.58 12.75 -6.15
CA LEU A 68 8.83 11.73 -5.12
C LEU A 68 9.85 12.17 -4.06
N ASN A 69 10.74 13.10 -4.41
CA ASN A 69 11.71 13.73 -3.51
C ASN A 69 11.12 14.80 -2.58
N TYR A 70 9.85 14.64 -2.22
CA TYR A 70 9.13 15.57 -1.36
C TYR A 70 9.85 15.83 -0.03
N SER A 71 9.93 17.10 0.34
CA SER A 71 10.47 17.58 1.60
C SER A 71 9.71 18.85 2.01
N ASP A 72 9.43 19.00 3.30
CA ASP A 72 8.93 20.22 3.92
C ASP A 72 9.82 20.61 5.10
N ASP A 73 9.44 21.67 5.83
CA ASP A 73 10.21 22.17 6.99
C ASP A 73 10.37 21.16 8.13
N LYS A 74 9.58 20.07 8.14
CA LYS A 74 9.51 19.12 9.26
C LYS A 74 9.91 17.71 8.87
N SER A 75 9.89 17.38 7.58
CA SER A 75 9.99 16.02 7.10
C SER A 75 10.59 15.94 5.70
N LYS A 76 11.28 14.83 5.45
CA LYS A 76 11.82 14.49 4.13
C LYS A 76 11.56 13.02 3.83
N VAL A 77 11.23 12.72 2.58
CA VAL A 77 11.15 11.33 2.11
C VAL A 77 12.54 10.69 2.14
N ASP A 78 12.65 9.58 2.87
CA ASP A 78 13.89 8.80 3.05
C ASP A 78 13.93 7.59 2.12
N ARG A 79 12.81 6.85 2.00
CA ARG A 79 12.69 5.67 1.13
C ARG A 79 11.26 5.51 0.61
N ILE A 80 11.13 4.93 -0.59
CA ILE A 80 9.84 4.55 -1.17
C ILE A 80 9.89 3.10 -1.64
N TRP A 81 8.84 2.34 -1.35
CA TRP A 81 8.61 1.03 -1.95
C TRP A 81 7.23 0.97 -2.61
N LYS A 82 7.15 0.35 -3.78
CA LYS A 82 5.90 -0.01 -4.44
C LYS A 82 5.66 -1.50 -4.27
N ILE A 83 4.47 -1.86 -3.82
CA ILE A 83 4.00 -3.24 -3.71
C ILE A 83 2.84 -3.42 -4.67
N ASN A 84 3.01 -4.27 -5.68
CA ASN A 84 1.92 -4.59 -6.60
C ASN A 84 1.06 -5.69 -5.99
N LEU A 85 -0.07 -5.31 -5.37
CA LEU A 85 -0.94 -6.22 -4.62
C LEU A 85 -1.76 -7.13 -5.54
N GLU A 86 -1.98 -6.71 -6.78
CA GLU A 86 -2.70 -7.47 -7.80
C GLU A 86 -1.79 -8.19 -8.81
N LYS A 87 -0.46 -8.20 -8.61
CA LYS A 87 0.47 -8.77 -9.58
C LYS A 87 0.08 -10.22 -9.92
N GLU A 88 -0.31 -10.43 -11.17
CA GLU A 88 -0.30 -11.75 -11.78
C GLU A 88 1.16 -12.12 -12.01
N ILE A 89 1.63 -13.10 -11.26
CA ILE A 89 3.01 -13.58 -11.36
C ILE A 89 2.97 -14.73 -12.36
N GLU A 90 3.82 -14.70 -13.39
CA GLU A 90 3.86 -15.69 -14.49
C GLU A 90 3.91 -17.15 -13.99
N LYS A 91 4.45 -17.33 -12.78
CA LYS A 91 4.21 -18.51 -11.94
C LYS A 91 3.37 -18.06 -10.78
N GLU A 92 2.08 -18.37 -10.80
CA GLU A 92 1.15 -18.07 -9.72
C GLU A 92 1.84 -18.33 -8.37
N ILE A 93 2.20 -17.28 -7.62
CA ILE A 93 2.66 -17.50 -6.25
C ILE A 93 1.42 -17.87 -5.45
N PHE A 94 1.15 -19.18 -5.42
CA PHE A 94 0.07 -19.75 -4.65
C PHE A 94 0.10 -19.20 -3.22
N GLY A 95 -1.02 -18.64 -2.79
CA GLY A 95 -1.18 -18.05 -1.46
C GLY A 95 -0.83 -16.56 -1.32
N ILE A 96 -0.24 -15.91 -2.33
CA ILE A 96 -0.01 -14.45 -2.32
C ILE A 96 -0.97 -13.72 -3.24
N SER A 97 -1.25 -14.26 -4.44
CA SER A 97 -2.16 -13.62 -5.42
C SER A 97 -3.52 -13.29 -4.81
N ALA A 98 -4.00 -12.07 -5.06
CA ALA A 98 -5.19 -11.50 -4.44
C ALA A 98 -6.07 -10.76 -5.44
N LYS A 99 -5.98 -11.10 -6.73
CA LYS A 99 -6.67 -10.41 -7.82
C LYS A 99 -8.12 -10.07 -7.44
N ASN A 100 -8.50 -8.80 -7.60
CA ASN A 100 -9.82 -8.25 -7.26
C ASN A 100 -10.18 -8.22 -5.76
N LYS A 101 -9.33 -8.71 -4.85
CA LYS A 101 -9.54 -8.72 -3.39
C LYS A 101 -8.72 -7.67 -2.64
N THR A 102 -7.86 -6.95 -3.34
CA THR A 102 -7.04 -5.86 -2.80
C THR A 102 -7.12 -4.64 -3.72
N PRO A 103 -6.65 -3.48 -3.25
CA PRO A 103 -6.32 -2.38 -4.13
C PRO A 103 -5.21 -2.76 -5.11
N GLU A 104 -5.09 -2.03 -6.22
CA GLU A 104 -4.14 -2.37 -7.29
C GLU A 104 -2.71 -2.37 -6.75
N CYS A 105 -2.37 -1.41 -5.86
CA CYS A 105 -1.06 -1.39 -5.22
C CYS A 105 -1.04 -0.74 -3.84
N ALA A 106 0.08 -0.94 -3.14
CA ALA A 106 0.45 -0.15 -1.96
C ALA A 106 1.77 0.58 -2.22
N ILE A 107 1.85 1.85 -1.83
CA ILE A 107 3.09 2.64 -1.81
C ILE A 107 3.45 2.92 -0.36
N LEU A 108 4.63 2.46 0.04
CA LEU A 108 5.19 2.64 1.37
C LEU A 108 6.22 3.77 1.30
N VAL A 109 5.94 4.87 2.00
CA VAL A 109 6.79 6.07 2.02
C VAL A 109 7.33 6.26 3.42
N LEU A 110 8.61 6.00 3.61
CA LEU A 110 9.32 6.31 4.84
C LEU A 110 9.71 7.77 4.83
N GLN A 111 9.17 8.55 5.75
CA GLN A 111 9.55 9.94 5.99
C GLN A 111 10.39 10.01 7.26
N LYS A 112 11.52 10.69 7.18
CA LYS A 112 12.30 11.11 8.33
C LYS A 112 11.77 12.46 8.80
N TYR A 113 11.57 12.62 10.09
CA TYR A 113 11.21 13.91 10.70
C TYR A 113 12.13 14.24 11.87
N GLU A 114 12.23 15.53 12.15
CA GLU A 114 13.01 16.07 13.25
C GLU A 114 12.09 16.83 14.21
N ILE A 115 12.03 16.37 15.46
CA ILE A 115 11.24 16.98 16.53
C ILE A 115 12.20 17.27 17.68
N GLU A 116 12.36 18.55 18.04
CA GLU A 116 13.19 18.96 19.19
C GLU A 116 14.60 18.34 19.17
N ASN A 117 15.26 18.33 17.99
CA ASN A 117 16.57 17.72 17.73
C ASN A 117 16.62 16.19 17.89
N LYS A 118 15.47 15.51 17.86
CA LYS A 118 15.38 14.05 17.80
C LYS A 118 14.87 13.62 16.43
N ILE A 119 15.58 12.68 15.83
CA ILE A 119 15.17 12.01 14.60
C ILE A 119 14.14 10.95 14.96
N SER A 120 13.06 10.87 14.19
CA SER A 120 12.15 9.73 14.21
C SER A 120 11.49 9.58 12.83
N TYR A 121 10.70 8.52 12.65
CA TYR A 121 10.28 8.07 11.32
C TYR A 121 8.79 7.79 11.23
N LYS A 122 8.21 8.14 10.09
CA LYS A 122 6.82 7.82 9.74
C LYS A 122 6.81 6.97 8.49
N LEU A 123 6.22 5.78 8.57
CA LEU A 123 5.91 4.96 7.41
C LEU A 123 4.47 5.23 6.99
N ASN A 124 4.29 6.03 5.94
CA ASN A 124 2.97 6.23 5.33
C ASN A 124 2.72 5.09 4.34
N ILE A 125 1.57 4.45 4.46
CA ILE A 125 1.16 3.32 3.63
C ILE A 125 -0.06 3.76 2.83
N LEU A 126 0.17 4.07 1.56
CA LEU A 126 -0.85 4.51 0.62
C LEU A 126 -1.40 3.28 -0.10
N LEU A 127 -2.62 2.88 0.23
CA LEU A 127 -3.35 1.81 -0.45
C LEU A 127 -4.14 2.44 -1.59
N ILE A 128 -3.82 2.13 -2.85
CA ILE A 128 -4.34 2.85 -4.00
C ILE A 128 -5.31 1.96 -4.78
N GLU A 129 -6.55 2.43 -4.88
CA GLU A 129 -7.63 1.84 -5.68
C GLU A 129 -7.95 2.72 -6.91
N LEU A 130 -8.03 2.14 -8.10
CA LEU A 130 -8.47 2.77 -9.35
C LEU A 130 -9.85 2.23 -9.75
N LYS A 131 -10.77 3.12 -10.12
CA LYS A 131 -12.10 2.76 -10.62
C LYS A 131 -12.54 3.67 -11.74
N SER A 132 -12.81 3.14 -12.92
CA SER A 132 -13.38 3.96 -14.01
C SER A 132 -14.76 4.53 -13.62
N SER A 133 -15.60 3.70 -13.02
CA SER A 133 -16.89 4.10 -12.48
C SER A 133 -17.15 3.39 -11.16
N ILE A 134 -17.80 4.09 -10.25
CA ILE A 134 -18.27 3.53 -8.99
C ILE A 134 -19.80 3.60 -9.00
N SER A 135 -20.42 2.49 -8.63
CA SER A 135 -21.85 2.35 -8.38
C SER A 135 -22.07 1.90 -6.93
N ASN A 136 -23.32 1.91 -6.48
CA ASN A 136 -23.65 1.53 -5.10
C ASN A 136 -23.18 0.11 -4.74
N GLN A 137 -23.23 -0.85 -5.67
CA GLN A 137 -22.77 -2.22 -5.41
C GLN A 137 -21.25 -2.33 -5.16
N ASP A 138 -20.46 -1.33 -5.58
CA ASP A 138 -19.00 -1.33 -5.47
C ASP A 138 -18.52 -0.85 -4.10
N LEU A 139 -19.38 -0.18 -3.32
CA LEU A 139 -18.98 0.48 -2.07
C LEU A 139 -18.44 -0.48 -1.02
N ARG A 140 -19.16 -1.57 -0.79
CA ARG A 140 -18.73 -2.62 0.14
C ARG A 140 -17.44 -3.31 -0.36
N PRO A 141 -17.37 -3.83 -1.61
CA PRO A 141 -16.16 -4.41 -2.16
C PRO A 141 -14.92 -3.52 -2.04
N ILE A 142 -15.02 -2.22 -2.35
CA ILE A 142 -13.90 -1.27 -2.21
C ILE A 142 -13.46 -1.17 -0.74
N GLY A 143 -14.41 -1.07 0.19
CA GLY A 143 -14.11 -1.07 1.63
C GLY A 143 -13.41 -2.35 2.09
N GLU A 144 -13.86 -3.52 1.61
CA GLU A 144 -13.27 -4.83 1.93
C GLU A 144 -11.85 -4.97 1.37
N LYS A 145 -11.57 -4.42 0.18
CA LYS A 145 -10.21 -4.36 -0.39
C LYS A 145 -9.24 -3.64 0.54
N PHE A 146 -9.60 -2.48 1.08
CA PHE A 146 -8.74 -1.76 2.03
C PHE A 146 -8.47 -2.56 3.30
N GLN A 147 -9.48 -3.23 3.86
CA GLN A 147 -9.33 -4.11 5.04
C GLN A 147 -8.36 -5.28 4.78
N CYS A 148 -8.53 -5.95 3.63
CA CYS A 148 -7.69 -7.05 3.20
C CYS A 148 -6.23 -6.59 3.03
N ALA A 149 -6.01 -5.46 2.36
CA ALA A 149 -4.69 -4.91 2.13
C ALA A 149 -4.00 -4.47 3.43
N MET A 150 -4.69 -3.82 4.37
CA MET A 150 -4.13 -3.49 5.68
C MET A 150 -3.60 -4.74 6.40
N SER A 151 -4.39 -5.80 6.45
CA SER A 151 -4.01 -7.07 7.09
C SER A 151 -2.78 -7.69 6.41
N ARG A 152 -2.72 -7.65 5.08
CA ARG A 152 -1.57 -8.16 4.30
C ARG A 152 -0.31 -7.35 4.54
N ILE A 153 -0.41 -6.03 4.58
CA ILE A 153 0.73 -5.17 4.88
C ILE A 153 1.24 -5.43 6.30
N TYR A 154 0.37 -5.61 7.30
CA TYR A 154 0.81 -6.01 8.64
C TYR A 154 1.65 -7.29 8.62
N MET A 155 1.20 -8.33 7.89
CA MET A 155 1.98 -9.56 7.73
C MET A 155 3.34 -9.31 7.06
N LEU A 156 3.37 -8.53 5.98
CA LEU A 156 4.61 -8.22 5.25
C LEU A 156 5.61 -7.43 6.12
N LEU A 157 5.13 -6.48 6.93
CA LEU A 157 5.97 -5.71 7.84
C LEU A 157 6.59 -6.59 8.92
N VAL A 158 5.85 -7.55 9.47
CA VAL A 158 6.37 -8.50 10.48
C VAL A 158 7.37 -9.50 9.88
N LEU A 159 7.23 -9.85 8.61
CA LEU A 159 8.22 -10.70 7.92
C LEU A 159 9.56 -9.96 7.69
N ASN A 160 9.53 -8.62 7.63
CA ASN A 160 10.68 -7.78 7.31
C ASN A 160 11.31 -7.11 8.55
N ASN A 161 10.55 -6.94 9.63
CA ASN A 161 11.00 -6.38 10.91
C ASN A 161 11.34 -7.57 11.83
N HIS A 162 12.49 -7.68 12.51
CA HIS A 162 12.76 -7.02 13.80
C HIS A 162 14.23 -7.19 14.27
N LEU A 163 15.17 -7.64 13.43
CA LEU A 163 16.56 -7.91 13.88
C LEU A 163 17.62 -7.59 12.82
N ASN A 164 17.31 -6.73 11.85
CA ASN A 164 18.30 -6.32 10.85
C ASN A 164 19.22 -5.23 11.41
N LEU A 165 20.14 -5.63 12.29
CA LEU A 165 21.16 -4.77 12.92
C LEU A 165 21.98 -3.99 11.88
N THR A 166 22.06 -4.49 10.65
CA THR A 166 22.85 -3.88 9.56
C THR A 166 22.11 -2.82 8.76
N LYS A 167 20.78 -2.65 8.91
CA LYS A 167 19.98 -1.65 8.16
C LYS A 167 19.58 -0.41 8.95
N GLY A 168 20.11 -0.21 10.16
CA GLY A 168 20.10 1.10 10.84
C GLY A 168 18.84 1.47 11.64
N TYR A 169 17.67 0.92 11.35
CA TYR A 169 16.42 1.32 12.04
C TYR A 169 16.03 0.47 13.26
N SER A 170 16.88 -0.49 13.67
CA SER A 170 16.56 -1.44 14.75
C SER A 170 16.28 -0.82 16.13
N LYS A 171 16.68 0.44 16.33
CA LYS A 171 16.49 1.21 17.57
C LYS A 171 15.54 2.41 17.39
N GLU A 172 15.02 2.61 16.19
CA GLU A 172 14.22 3.79 15.84
C GLU A 172 12.74 3.51 16.06
N GLU A 173 12.01 4.49 16.59
CA GLU A 173 10.56 4.45 16.61
C GLU A 173 10.01 4.85 15.23
N ILE A 174 9.31 3.92 14.59
CA ILE A 174 8.66 4.13 13.29
C ILE A 174 7.14 4.09 13.48
N HIS A 175 6.49 5.23 13.31
CA HIS A 175 5.03 5.32 13.35
C HIS A 175 4.45 4.91 12.00
N ILE A 176 3.47 4.01 12.01
CA ILE A 176 2.81 3.54 10.78
C ILE A 176 1.48 4.27 10.62
N ASP A 177 1.24 4.85 9.44
CA ASP A 177 -0.01 5.51 9.09
C ASP A 177 -0.56 4.95 7.79
N PHE A 178 -1.79 4.46 7.83
CA PHE A 178 -2.48 3.92 6.65
C PHE A 178 -3.38 5.00 6.04
N LYS A 179 -3.34 5.09 4.71
CA LYS A 179 -4.26 5.92 3.93
C LYS A 179 -4.78 5.12 2.74
N GLY A 180 -6.08 5.16 2.53
CA GLY A 180 -6.69 4.68 1.29
C GLY A 180 -6.79 5.84 0.32
N ILE A 181 -6.38 5.62 -0.92
CA ILE A 181 -6.48 6.58 -2.00
C ILE A 181 -7.37 5.95 -3.07
N LEU A 182 -8.46 6.64 -3.40
CA LEU A 182 -9.43 6.16 -4.39
C LEU A 182 -9.49 7.13 -5.56
N PHE A 183 -8.98 6.69 -6.71
CA PHE A 183 -9.07 7.41 -7.97
C PHE A 183 -10.27 6.91 -8.77
N TYR A 184 -11.12 7.82 -9.24
CA TYR A 184 -12.25 7.45 -10.08
C TYR A 184 -12.73 8.56 -11.00
N GLN A 185 -13.48 8.22 -12.06
CA GLN A 185 -14.02 9.23 -12.97
C GLN A 185 -15.46 9.62 -12.71
N ASN A 186 -16.29 8.68 -12.26
CA ASN A 186 -17.69 8.93 -11.99
C ASN A 186 -18.24 8.07 -10.85
N PHE A 187 -19.13 8.66 -10.05
CA PHE A 187 -19.98 7.96 -9.09
C PHE A 187 -21.43 8.12 -9.54
N SER A 188 -21.95 7.09 -10.24
CA SER A 188 -23.15 7.18 -11.07
C SER A 188 -24.46 6.96 -10.31
N ASP A 189 -24.44 6.19 -9.23
CA ASP A 189 -25.62 5.89 -8.43
C ASP A 189 -25.51 6.54 -7.05
N LYS A 190 -26.09 7.74 -6.93
CA LYS A 190 -26.13 8.50 -5.67
C LYS A 190 -27.40 8.25 -4.87
N SER A 191 -28.29 7.37 -5.36
CA SER A 191 -29.49 7.02 -4.60
C SER A 191 -29.04 6.40 -3.27
N LYS A 192 -29.71 6.76 -2.16
CA LYS A 192 -29.47 6.06 -0.90
C LYS A 192 -29.92 4.63 -1.10
N PHE A 193 -28.97 3.70 -1.15
CA PHE A 193 -29.30 2.29 -1.17
C PHE A 193 -29.97 1.93 0.16
N THR A 194 -31.27 1.67 0.09
CA THR A 194 -32.09 1.23 1.22
C THR A 194 -32.29 -0.28 1.12
N GLU A 195 -31.20 -1.05 1.08
CA GLU A 195 -31.34 -2.44 1.52
C GLU A 195 -31.41 -2.45 3.04
N LYS A 196 -32.36 -3.24 3.55
CA LYS A 196 -32.72 -3.42 4.96
C LYS A 196 -31.57 -3.90 5.89
N ASN A 197 -30.32 -3.92 5.45
CA ASN A 197 -29.14 -4.40 6.18
C ASN A 197 -27.88 -3.57 5.83
N ASN A 198 -27.89 -2.24 6.04
CA ASN A 198 -26.70 -1.41 5.82
C ASN A 198 -25.59 -1.73 6.83
N GLU A 199 -24.74 -2.69 6.46
CA GLU A 199 -23.45 -2.96 7.08
C GLU A 199 -22.65 -1.66 7.15
N LYS A 200 -22.21 -1.27 8.36
CA LYS A 200 -21.47 -0.03 8.69
C LYS A 200 -20.47 0.41 7.60
N LEU A 201 -19.77 -0.55 7.01
CA LEU A 201 -18.79 -0.34 5.94
C LEU A 201 -19.38 0.37 4.70
N TYR A 202 -20.54 -0.09 4.22
CA TYR A 202 -21.23 0.50 3.07
C TYR A 202 -21.55 1.97 3.35
N SER A 203 -22.15 2.26 4.51
CA SER A 203 -22.56 3.63 4.87
C SER A 203 -21.38 4.59 4.94
N GLN A 204 -20.25 4.15 5.48
CA GLN A 204 -19.03 4.95 5.55
C GLN A 204 -18.47 5.23 4.15
N MET A 205 -18.41 4.21 3.28
CA MET A 205 -17.94 4.38 1.90
C MET A 205 -18.84 5.30 1.07
N TYR A 206 -20.16 5.22 1.27
CA TYR A 206 -21.11 6.13 0.64
C TYR A 206 -20.86 7.58 1.08
N ASP A 207 -20.68 7.82 2.38
CA ASP A 207 -20.40 9.16 2.89
C ASP A 207 -19.05 9.71 2.38
N ILE A 208 -18.01 8.88 2.36
CA ILE A 208 -16.68 9.21 1.80
C ILE A 208 -16.81 9.75 0.37
N LEU A 209 -17.52 9.01 -0.51
CA LEU A 209 -17.64 9.35 -1.93
C LEU A 209 -18.54 10.55 -2.21
N ARG A 210 -19.45 10.90 -1.30
CA ARG A 210 -20.30 12.08 -1.43
C ARG A 210 -19.58 13.40 -1.20
N THR A 211 -18.39 13.34 -0.63
CA THR A 211 -17.56 14.51 -0.35
C THR A 211 -16.15 14.35 -0.93
N PRO A 212 -16.00 14.32 -2.27
CA PRO A 212 -14.70 14.21 -2.92
C PRO A 212 -13.76 15.34 -2.51
N GLY A 213 -12.45 15.06 -2.47
CA GLY A 213 -11.43 16.04 -2.05
C GLY A 213 -11.27 16.24 -0.55
N LYS A 214 -12.12 15.62 0.28
CA LYS A 214 -11.97 15.56 1.73
C LYS A 214 -11.58 14.16 2.18
N SER A 215 -10.65 14.10 3.13
CA SER A 215 -10.23 12.88 3.80
C SER A 215 -11.26 12.47 4.84
N HIS A 216 -11.65 11.20 4.84
CA HIS A 216 -12.69 10.66 5.71
C HIS A 216 -12.27 9.32 6.32
N LEU A 217 -12.68 9.05 7.55
CA LEU A 217 -12.29 7.84 8.27
C LEU A 217 -13.19 6.66 7.87
N LEU A 218 -12.58 5.61 7.36
CA LEU A 218 -13.19 4.30 7.20
C LEU A 218 -12.80 3.41 8.38
N THR A 219 -13.76 2.70 8.97
CA THR A 219 -13.47 1.70 9.98
C THR A 219 -13.22 0.35 9.32
N CYS A 220 -12.04 -0.21 9.57
CA CYS A 220 -11.57 -1.45 8.99
C CYS A 220 -11.49 -2.54 10.05
N ARG A 221 -12.00 -3.72 9.70
CA ARG A 221 -11.70 -4.96 10.43
C ARG A 221 -10.40 -5.52 9.89
N THR A 222 -9.36 -5.60 10.73
CA THR A 222 -8.05 -6.17 10.34
C THR A 222 -7.73 -7.40 11.16
N ILE A 223 -6.63 -8.07 10.81
CA ILE A 223 -6.08 -9.18 11.61
C ILE A 223 -5.69 -8.77 13.04
N LEU A 224 -5.46 -7.47 13.30
CA LEU A 224 -5.02 -6.98 14.61
C LEU A 224 -6.20 -6.55 15.50
N ARG A 225 -7.22 -5.90 14.93
CA ARG A 225 -8.39 -5.39 15.66
C ARG A 225 -9.56 -5.14 14.71
N ASP A 226 -10.77 -5.17 15.26
CA ASP A 226 -12.00 -4.99 14.50
C ASP A 226 -12.37 -3.52 14.22
N GLN A 227 -11.61 -2.56 14.75
CA GLN A 227 -11.90 -1.12 14.68
C GLN A 227 -10.66 -0.29 14.29
N ASP A 228 -9.80 -0.83 13.43
CA ASP A 228 -8.78 0.00 12.78
C ASP A 228 -9.46 1.15 12.04
N LYS A 229 -8.75 2.28 11.93
CA LYS A 229 -9.22 3.39 11.11
C LYS A 229 -8.19 3.71 10.05
N ILE A 230 -8.67 3.94 8.84
CA ILE A 230 -7.87 4.39 7.70
C ILE A 230 -8.50 5.67 7.17
N ASN A 231 -7.68 6.65 6.82
CA ASN A 231 -8.14 7.85 6.13
C ASN A 231 -8.26 7.57 4.64
N ILE A 232 -9.46 7.73 4.08
CA ILE A 232 -9.73 7.58 2.65
C ILE A 232 -9.78 8.95 1.99
N LYS A 233 -8.94 9.15 0.97
CA LYS A 233 -8.91 10.35 0.13
C LYS A 233 -9.36 10.00 -1.28
N CYS A 234 -10.36 10.73 -1.76
CA CYS A 234 -10.98 10.53 -3.05
C CYS A 234 -10.53 11.57 -4.06
N PHE A 235 -10.07 11.12 -5.22
CA PHE A 235 -9.71 11.95 -6.37
C PHE A 235 -10.64 11.60 -7.54
N CYS A 236 -11.59 12.49 -7.81
CA CYS A 236 -12.58 12.33 -8.88
C CYS A 236 -12.17 13.19 -10.09
N GLN A 237 -11.69 12.58 -11.18
CA GLN A 237 -11.27 13.28 -12.40
C GLN A 237 -11.72 12.53 -13.64
N GLN A 238 -12.15 13.25 -14.69
CA GLN A 238 -12.66 12.62 -15.92
C GLN A 238 -11.55 12.13 -16.87
N ASP A 239 -10.30 12.49 -16.59
CA ASP A 239 -9.17 12.12 -17.42
C ASP A 239 -8.89 10.61 -17.38
N GLU A 240 -8.43 10.06 -18.51
CA GLU A 240 -7.98 8.66 -18.56
C GLU A 240 -6.64 8.45 -17.85
N GLU A 241 -5.84 9.52 -17.73
CA GLU A 241 -4.57 9.55 -17.05
C GLU A 241 -4.54 10.68 -16.02
N ILE A 242 -4.33 10.32 -14.76
CA ILE A 242 -4.26 11.28 -13.65
C ILE A 242 -2.80 11.49 -13.28
N ARG A 243 -2.37 12.75 -13.16
CA ARG A 243 -1.06 13.13 -12.61
C ARG A 243 -1.23 13.79 -11.26
N ILE A 244 -0.47 13.34 -10.27
CA ILE A 244 -0.60 13.82 -8.90
C ILE A 244 0.75 13.85 -8.18
N SER A 245 0.99 14.85 -7.35
CA SER A 245 2.20 14.88 -6.52
C SER A 245 2.10 13.92 -5.34
N LEU A 246 3.24 13.37 -4.92
CA LEU A 246 3.31 12.58 -3.68
C LEU A 246 2.80 13.35 -2.46
N GLU A 247 3.12 14.64 -2.36
CA GLU A 247 2.61 15.56 -1.33
C GLU A 247 1.07 15.56 -1.26
N SER A 248 0.39 15.56 -2.40
CA SER A 248 -1.07 15.57 -2.45
C SER A 248 -1.67 14.29 -1.84
N LEU A 249 -0.94 13.17 -1.88
CA LEU A 249 -1.33 11.91 -1.24
C LEU A 249 -0.98 11.89 0.26
N LEU A 250 0.13 12.53 0.64
CA LEU A 250 0.63 12.61 2.01
C LEU A 250 -0.05 13.69 2.86
N SER A 251 -0.69 14.68 2.25
CA SER A 251 -1.50 15.68 2.95
C SER A 251 -2.68 15.07 3.70
N LYS A 252 -3.18 15.79 4.72
CA LYS A 252 -4.32 15.37 5.54
C LYS A 252 -5.62 15.34 4.75
#